data_AF-A0A7V9HLR7-F1
#
_entry.id   AF-A0A7V9HLR7-F1
#
_cell.length_a   1.000
_cell.length_b   1.000
_cell.length_c   1.000
_cell.angle_alpha   90.00
_cell.angle_beta   90.00
_cell.angle_gamma   90.00
#
_symmetry.space_group_name_H-M   'P 1'
#
loop_
_entity.id
_entity.type
_entity.pdbx_description
1 polymer ?
#
loop_
_entity_poly.entity_id
_entity_poly.type
_entity_poly.pdbx_seq_one_letter_code
_entity_poly.pdbx_strand_id
1 'polypeptide(L)'
;MPVRAQDDAAADAELTALQDGLDACCTLQAAAVTFAGVARQLGADGGLDLGPETVRFLRAAQCQDEAHYHVYQQLGARAFVTEFAMPAGSLASREAFLRTLIELEEIAVGAAMAMARRFAEYADFNLVEIAYQMGAVDAQHQALARHLLGERPANERAFARWRFFDLLEVEDALFDSGFLDGGDDLIAFPGPVARNCAGVFGLVPETTDDARRLLPPAETPDATPAAGEE
;
A
#
# COMPACT_ATOMS: atom_id res chain seq x y z
N MET A 1 31.24 2.64 31.30
CA MET A 1 31.44 2.45 29.84
C MET A 1 30.62 1.31 29.19
N PRO A 2 29.79 0.48 29.87
CA PRO A 2 28.95 -0.50 29.15
C PRO A 2 27.60 0.06 28.63
N VAL A 3 27.06 1.13 29.23
CA VAL A 3 25.74 1.68 28.89
C VAL A 3 25.66 2.18 27.44
N ARG A 4 26.67 2.95 26.99
CA ARG A 4 26.70 3.50 25.63
C ARG A 4 26.70 2.44 24.52
N ALA A 5 27.38 1.31 24.73
CA ALA A 5 27.41 0.23 23.74
C ALA A 5 26.10 -0.57 23.69
N GLN A 6 25.32 -0.59 24.77
CA GLN A 6 23.99 -1.19 24.79
C GLN A 6 22.95 -0.28 24.12
N ASP A 7 23.09 1.04 24.31
CA ASP A 7 22.23 2.03 23.64
C ASP A 7 22.45 2.04 22.12
N ASP A 8 23.72 1.99 21.67
CA ASP A 8 24.05 1.94 20.24
C ASP A 8 23.52 0.64 19.58
N ALA A 9 23.65 -0.52 20.24
CA ALA A 9 23.14 -1.80 19.73
C ALA A 9 21.60 -1.87 19.66
N ALA A 10 20.90 -1.22 20.59
CA ALA A 10 19.44 -1.15 20.57
C ALA A 10 18.94 -0.26 19.42
N ALA A 11 19.60 0.88 19.18
CA ALA A 11 19.28 1.76 18.06
C ALA A 11 19.53 1.09 16.70
N ASP A 12 20.64 0.36 16.55
CA ASP A 12 20.94 -0.40 15.33
C ASP A 12 19.89 -1.50 15.06
N ALA A 13 19.42 -2.18 16.11
CA ALA A 13 18.37 -3.19 15.99
C ALA A 13 17.03 -2.58 15.58
N GLU A 14 16.69 -1.40 16.09
CA GLU A 14 15.45 -0.68 15.76
C GLU A 14 15.45 -0.20 14.30
N LEU A 15 16.58 0.34 13.83
CA LEU A 15 16.77 0.73 12.44
C LEU A 15 16.69 -0.47 11.49
N THR A 16 17.27 -1.61 11.90
CA THR A 16 17.18 -2.86 11.14
C THR A 16 15.73 -3.31 11.03
N ALA A 17 14.99 -3.35 12.14
CA ALA A 17 13.58 -3.74 12.13
C ALA A 17 12.69 -2.80 11.28
N LEU A 18 12.96 -1.50 11.29
CA LEU A 18 12.28 -0.55 10.40
C LEU A 18 12.57 -0.85 8.93
N GLN A 19 13.83 -1.10 8.58
CA GLN A 19 14.22 -1.44 7.21
C GLN A 19 13.58 -2.76 6.76
N ASP A 20 13.62 -3.80 7.58
CA ASP A 20 12.99 -5.09 7.26
C ASP A 20 11.48 -4.93 7.06
N GLY A 21 10.83 -4.11 7.90
CA GLY A 21 9.41 -3.78 7.73
C GLY A 21 9.11 -3.02 6.43
N LEU A 22 9.95 -2.06 6.06
CA LEU A 22 9.86 -1.36 4.77
C LEU A 22 10.04 -2.32 3.59
N ASP A 23 10.98 -3.25 3.67
CA ASP A 23 11.25 -4.28 2.66
C ASP A 23 10.05 -5.25 2.52
N ALA A 24 9.40 -5.61 3.63
CA ALA A 24 8.19 -6.41 3.64
C ALA A 24 7.00 -5.68 3.00
N CYS A 25 6.77 -4.40 3.33
CA CYS A 25 5.74 -3.59 2.68
C CYS A 25 6.03 -3.38 1.18
N CYS A 26 7.30 -3.20 0.79
CA CYS A 26 7.70 -3.11 -0.60
C CYS A 26 7.39 -4.42 -1.35
N THR A 27 7.68 -5.57 -0.74
CA THR A 27 7.35 -6.89 -1.30
C THR A 27 5.85 -7.10 -1.45
N LEU A 28 5.06 -6.68 -0.46
CA LEU A 28 3.60 -6.73 -0.50
C LEU A 28 3.02 -5.98 -1.70
N GLN A 29 3.47 -4.74 -1.92
CA GLN A 29 2.99 -3.93 -3.05
C GLN A 29 3.41 -4.57 -4.38
N ALA A 30 4.61 -5.13 -4.48
CA ALA A 30 5.04 -5.86 -5.67
C ALA A 30 4.19 -7.12 -5.92
N ALA A 31 3.78 -7.85 -4.87
CA ALA A 31 2.88 -8.99 -4.99
C ALA A 31 1.50 -8.56 -5.52
N ALA A 32 0.92 -7.47 -4.97
CA ALA A 32 -0.37 -6.93 -5.40
C ALA A 32 -0.38 -6.51 -6.88
N VAL A 33 0.64 -5.74 -7.30
CA VAL A 33 0.83 -5.34 -8.70
C VAL A 33 0.91 -6.56 -9.62
N THR A 34 1.68 -7.58 -9.22
CA THR A 34 1.87 -8.80 -10.01
C THR A 34 0.58 -9.59 -10.11
N PHE A 35 -0.13 -9.80 -9.00
CA PHE A 35 -1.39 -10.54 -8.94
C PHE A 35 -2.48 -9.91 -9.81
N ALA A 36 -2.63 -8.57 -9.74
CA ALA A 36 -3.54 -7.83 -10.60
C ALA A 36 -3.16 -7.97 -12.09
N GLY A 37 -1.86 -7.94 -12.40
CA GLY A 37 -1.35 -8.13 -13.76
C GLY A 37 -1.68 -9.50 -14.34
N VAL A 38 -1.50 -10.56 -13.55
CA VAL A 38 -1.80 -11.94 -13.95
C VAL A 38 -3.27 -12.13 -14.23
N ALA A 39 -4.15 -11.68 -13.32
CA ALA A 39 -5.59 -11.77 -13.52
C ALA A 39 -6.03 -11.00 -14.77
N ARG A 40 -5.47 -9.81 -15.01
CA ARG A 40 -5.73 -9.02 -16.24
C ARG A 40 -5.31 -9.75 -17.51
N GLN A 41 -4.16 -10.42 -17.52
CA GLN A 41 -3.71 -11.23 -18.66
C GLN A 41 -4.68 -12.38 -18.93
N LEU A 42 -5.02 -13.16 -17.89
CA LEU A 42 -5.97 -14.25 -18.01
C LEU A 42 -7.34 -13.77 -18.49
N GLY A 43 -7.78 -12.60 -18.04
CA GLY A 43 -9.01 -11.96 -18.53
C GLY A 43 -8.95 -11.58 -20.00
N ALA A 44 -7.81 -11.07 -20.49
CA ALA A 44 -7.61 -10.75 -21.90
C ALA A 44 -7.56 -12.00 -22.79
N ASP A 45 -6.97 -13.08 -22.27
CA ASP A 45 -6.81 -14.35 -23.00
C ASP A 45 -8.06 -15.25 -22.93
N GLY A 46 -9.07 -14.86 -22.15
CA GLY A 46 -10.28 -15.66 -21.92
C GLY A 46 -10.10 -16.83 -20.94
N GLY A 47 -8.98 -16.88 -20.23
CA GLY A 47 -8.69 -17.86 -19.17
C GLY A 47 -9.40 -17.57 -17.84
N LEU A 48 -9.86 -16.34 -17.63
CA LEU A 48 -10.59 -15.92 -16.42
C LEU A 48 -11.67 -14.89 -16.77
N ASP A 49 -12.96 -15.21 -16.58
CA ASP A 49 -14.03 -14.23 -16.80
C ASP A 49 -14.11 -13.21 -15.65
N LEU A 50 -13.36 -12.12 -15.78
CA LEU A 50 -13.35 -11.02 -14.82
C LEU A 50 -14.56 -10.09 -14.96
N GLY A 51 -15.19 -10.03 -16.14
CA GLY A 51 -16.14 -8.98 -16.48
C GLY A 51 -15.52 -7.57 -16.60
N PRO A 52 -16.21 -6.63 -17.28
CA PRO A 52 -15.63 -5.34 -17.65
C PRO A 52 -15.38 -4.39 -16.47
N GLU A 53 -16.15 -4.51 -15.39
CA GLU A 53 -15.97 -3.69 -14.18
C GLU A 53 -14.71 -4.07 -13.42
N THR A 54 -14.50 -5.37 -13.19
CA THR A 54 -13.28 -5.87 -12.54
C THR A 54 -12.05 -5.51 -13.37
N VAL A 55 -12.09 -5.66 -14.70
CA VAL A 55 -10.95 -5.25 -15.55
C VAL A 55 -10.62 -3.76 -15.43
N ARG A 56 -11.64 -2.89 -15.37
CA ARG A 56 -11.42 -1.45 -15.16
C ARG A 56 -10.82 -1.16 -13.78
N PHE A 57 -11.33 -1.81 -12.74
CA PHE A 57 -10.82 -1.71 -11.38
C PHE A 57 -9.35 -2.16 -11.31
N LEU A 58 -9.01 -3.37 -11.77
CA LEU A 58 -7.66 -3.90 -11.71
C LEU A 58 -6.63 -3.07 -12.49
N ARG A 59 -7.06 -2.41 -13.57
CA ARG A 59 -6.18 -1.48 -14.30
C ARG A 59 -5.77 -0.29 -13.42
N ALA A 60 -6.71 0.25 -12.65
CA ALA A 60 -6.43 1.36 -11.74
C ALA A 60 -5.61 0.88 -10.53
N ALA A 61 -6.06 -0.19 -9.86
CA ALA A 61 -5.41 -0.76 -8.67
C ALA A 61 -3.94 -1.10 -8.95
N GLN A 62 -3.63 -1.78 -10.06
CA GLN A 62 -2.26 -2.11 -10.42
C GLN A 62 -1.34 -0.88 -10.56
N CYS A 63 -1.87 0.27 -10.98
CA CYS A 63 -1.10 1.51 -11.05
C CYS A 63 -0.97 2.20 -9.68
N GLN A 64 -1.98 2.09 -8.83
CA GLN A 64 -1.98 2.64 -7.48
C GLN A 64 -1.00 1.88 -6.59
N ASP A 65 -1.05 0.54 -6.61
CA ASP A 65 -0.15 -0.32 -5.85
C ASP A 65 1.30 -0.19 -6.31
N GLU A 66 1.54 0.06 -7.61
CA GLU A 66 2.89 0.35 -8.08
C GLU A 66 3.40 1.72 -7.59
N ALA A 67 2.52 2.73 -7.50
CA ALA A 67 2.90 4.00 -6.88
C ALA A 67 3.26 3.80 -5.40
N HIS A 68 2.51 2.98 -4.66
CA HIS A 68 2.83 2.60 -3.29
C HIS A 68 4.19 1.87 -3.21
N TYR A 69 4.44 0.91 -4.11
CA TYR A 69 5.74 0.23 -4.24
C TYR A 69 6.90 1.23 -4.41
N HIS A 70 6.74 2.21 -5.30
CA HIS A 70 7.77 3.21 -5.54
C HIS A 70 7.97 4.18 -4.38
N VAL A 71 6.92 4.48 -3.60
CA VAL A 71 7.07 5.23 -2.34
C VAL A 71 7.99 4.47 -1.39
N TYR A 72 7.78 3.18 -1.17
CA TYR A 72 8.67 2.39 -0.32
C TYR A 72 10.11 2.36 -0.87
N GLN A 73 10.31 2.22 -2.19
CA GLN A 73 11.65 2.29 -2.79
C GLN A 73 12.34 3.64 -2.54
N GLN A 74 11.60 4.75 -2.59
CA GLN A 74 12.14 6.08 -2.30
C GLN A 74 12.57 6.23 -0.84
N LEU A 75 11.95 5.47 0.08
CA LEU A 75 12.38 5.34 1.48
C LEU A 75 13.57 4.40 1.68
N GLY A 76 14.13 3.85 0.59
CA GLY A 76 15.26 2.92 0.63
C GLY A 76 14.87 1.45 0.72
N ALA A 77 13.57 1.13 0.72
CA ALA A 77 13.10 -0.25 0.75
C ALA A 77 13.51 -1.03 -0.50
N ARG A 78 13.71 -2.33 -0.33
CA ARG A 78 13.94 -3.29 -1.40
C ARG A 78 13.06 -4.50 -1.15
N ALA A 79 12.22 -4.83 -2.13
CA ALA A 79 11.50 -6.09 -2.07
C ALA A 79 12.51 -7.25 -1.97
N PHE A 80 12.32 -8.13 -0.99
CA PHE A 80 13.24 -9.24 -0.75
C PHE A 80 13.07 -10.37 -1.79
N VAL A 81 11.93 -10.42 -2.49
CA VAL A 81 11.74 -11.16 -3.75
C VAL A 81 11.16 -10.27 -4.83
N THR A 82 11.41 -10.62 -6.10
CA THR A 82 10.83 -9.93 -7.27
C THR A 82 10.04 -10.87 -8.18
N GLU A 83 9.85 -12.11 -7.76
CA GLU A 83 9.06 -13.12 -8.46
C GLU A 83 8.09 -13.73 -7.44
N PHE A 84 6.84 -13.92 -7.86
CA PHE A 84 5.74 -14.29 -6.97
C PHE A 84 5.04 -15.54 -7.46
N ALA A 85 4.68 -16.41 -6.53
CA ALA A 85 3.75 -17.50 -6.79
C ALA A 85 2.30 -16.96 -6.77
N MET A 86 1.42 -17.61 -7.52
CA MET A 86 -0.03 -17.36 -7.39
C MET A 86 -0.61 -18.36 -6.38
N PRO A 87 -1.32 -17.92 -5.34
CA PRO A 87 -1.89 -18.81 -4.35
C PRO A 87 -2.75 -19.90 -4.99
N ALA A 88 -2.65 -21.14 -4.52
CA ALA A 88 -3.33 -22.27 -5.15
C ALA A 88 -4.84 -22.04 -5.27
N GLY A 89 -5.36 -22.13 -6.50
CA GLY A 89 -6.78 -21.93 -6.80
C GLY A 89 -7.25 -20.48 -6.81
N SER A 90 -6.41 -19.50 -6.48
CA SER A 90 -6.77 -18.06 -6.49
C SER A 90 -7.26 -17.57 -7.86
N LEU A 91 -6.81 -18.20 -8.94
CA LEU A 91 -7.17 -17.81 -10.31
C LEU A 91 -8.20 -18.76 -10.95
N ALA A 92 -8.80 -19.69 -10.18
CA ALA A 92 -9.73 -20.69 -10.70
C ALA A 92 -11.10 -20.10 -11.10
N SER A 93 -11.48 -18.97 -10.53
CA SER A 93 -12.72 -18.26 -10.85
C SER A 93 -12.60 -16.78 -10.46
N ARG A 94 -13.51 -15.94 -10.97
CA ARG A 94 -13.61 -14.53 -10.55
C ARG A 94 -13.84 -14.41 -9.05
N GLU A 95 -14.64 -15.31 -8.48
CA GLU A 95 -14.90 -15.32 -7.03
C GLU A 95 -13.62 -15.63 -6.26
N ALA A 96 -12.89 -16.69 -6.63
CA ALA A 96 -11.63 -17.06 -5.99
C ALA A 96 -10.63 -15.90 -6.05
N PHE A 97 -10.50 -15.28 -7.22
CA PHE A 97 -9.59 -14.15 -7.43
C PHE A 97 -9.94 -12.97 -6.52
N LEU A 98 -11.20 -12.54 -6.50
CA LEU A 98 -11.62 -11.40 -5.69
C LEU A 98 -11.51 -11.68 -4.19
N ARG A 99 -11.73 -12.93 -3.74
CA ARG A 99 -11.51 -13.31 -2.33
C ARG A 99 -10.04 -13.23 -1.94
N THR A 100 -9.14 -13.77 -2.76
CA THR A 100 -7.70 -13.65 -2.53
C THR A 100 -7.23 -12.20 -2.59
N LEU A 101 -7.80 -11.38 -3.50
CA LEU A 101 -7.52 -9.95 -3.53
C LEU A 101 -7.94 -9.27 -2.23
N ILE A 102 -9.14 -9.54 -1.70
CA ILE A 102 -9.59 -8.99 -0.42
C ILE A 102 -8.64 -9.35 0.72
N GLU A 103 -8.13 -10.59 0.77
CA GLU A 103 -7.17 -11.01 1.78
C GLU A 103 -5.85 -10.24 1.66
N LEU A 104 -5.36 -10.04 0.44
CA LEU A 104 -4.16 -9.25 0.18
C LEU A 104 -4.34 -7.77 0.56
N GLU A 105 -5.48 -7.17 0.23
CA GLU A 105 -5.80 -5.78 0.61
C GLU A 105 -5.99 -5.63 2.13
N GLU A 106 -6.50 -6.66 2.83
CA GLU A 106 -6.56 -6.65 4.29
C GLU A 106 -5.16 -6.67 4.94
N ILE A 107 -4.19 -7.32 4.30
CA ILE A 107 -2.78 -7.26 4.69
C ILE A 107 -2.24 -5.85 4.42
N ALA A 108 -2.51 -5.27 3.25
CA ALA A 108 -2.06 -3.93 2.87
C ALA A 108 -2.57 -2.82 3.80
N VAL A 109 -3.87 -2.81 4.11
CA VAL A 109 -4.45 -1.89 5.10
C VAL A 109 -3.80 -2.06 6.47
N GLY A 110 -3.60 -3.30 6.92
CA GLY A 110 -2.93 -3.59 8.20
C GLY A 110 -1.48 -3.09 8.24
N ALA A 111 -0.74 -3.31 7.14
CA ALA A 111 0.64 -2.88 6.98
C ALA A 111 0.74 -1.35 6.99
N ALA A 112 -0.14 -0.65 6.26
CA ALA A 112 -0.20 0.81 6.25
C ALA A 112 -0.46 1.40 7.65
N MET A 113 -1.35 0.79 8.43
CA MET A 113 -1.61 1.20 9.82
C MET A 113 -0.39 0.98 10.74
N ALA A 114 0.30 -0.15 10.58
CA ALA A 114 1.53 -0.44 11.33
C ALA A 114 2.66 0.53 10.94
N MET A 115 2.83 0.83 9.65
CA MET A 115 3.79 1.82 9.14
C MET A 115 3.50 3.21 9.68
N ALA A 116 2.24 3.65 9.64
CA ALA A 116 1.83 4.95 10.18
C ALA A 116 2.19 5.08 11.66
N ARG A 117 1.99 4.01 12.44
CA ARG A 117 2.44 3.99 13.84
C ARG A 117 3.95 4.11 13.95
N ARG A 118 4.72 3.32 13.19
CA ARG A 118 6.19 3.36 13.22
C ARG A 118 6.71 4.75 12.85
N PHE A 119 6.22 5.36 11.78
CA PHE A 119 6.62 6.73 11.41
C PHE A 119 6.27 7.77 12.48
N ALA A 120 5.15 7.60 13.19
CA ALA A 120 4.79 8.47 14.31
C ALA A 120 5.77 8.33 15.50
N GLU A 121 6.31 7.13 15.76
CA GLU A 121 7.34 6.90 16.78
C GLU A 121 8.63 7.71 16.49
N TYR A 122 8.94 7.94 15.21
CA TYR A 122 10.05 8.80 14.75
C TYR A 122 9.68 10.27 14.52
N ALA A 123 8.43 10.66 14.80
CA ALA A 123 7.88 12.00 14.55
C ALA A 123 7.96 12.45 13.07
N ASP A 124 7.97 11.52 12.11
CA ASP A 124 7.90 11.83 10.69
C ASP A 124 6.44 11.88 10.21
N PHE A 125 5.78 12.99 10.49
CA PHE A 125 4.35 13.16 10.19
C PHE A 125 4.03 13.17 8.69
N ASN A 126 4.99 13.54 7.84
CA ASN A 126 4.81 13.44 6.39
C ASN A 126 4.67 11.97 5.99
N LEU A 127 5.52 11.09 6.53
CA LEU A 127 5.40 9.66 6.27
C LEU A 127 4.16 9.02 6.92
N VAL A 128 3.69 9.54 8.05
CA VAL A 128 2.39 9.14 8.64
C VAL A 128 1.23 9.46 7.68
N GLU A 129 1.20 10.66 7.11
CA GLU A 129 0.18 11.07 6.14
C GLU A 129 0.23 10.23 4.88
N ILE A 130 1.43 9.88 4.40
CA ILE A 130 1.62 9.02 3.22
C ILE A 130 1.12 7.60 3.50
N ALA A 131 1.48 7.01 4.64
CA ALA A 131 0.99 5.70 5.05
C ALA A 131 -0.55 5.68 5.19
N TYR A 132 -1.13 6.75 5.73
CA TYR A 132 -2.58 6.89 5.81
C TYR A 132 -3.24 6.95 4.42
N GLN A 133 -2.65 7.69 3.47
CA GLN A 133 -3.15 7.76 2.09
C GLN A 133 -3.15 6.39 1.42
N MET A 134 -2.04 5.64 1.53
CA MET A 134 -1.95 4.27 0.96
C MET A 134 -3.02 3.37 1.56
N GLY A 135 -3.13 3.30 2.90
CA GLY A 135 -4.15 2.48 3.56
C GLY A 135 -5.59 2.89 3.24
N ALA A 136 -5.84 4.18 2.93
CA ALA A 136 -7.15 4.63 2.47
C ALA A 136 -7.49 4.14 1.06
N VAL A 137 -6.50 4.06 0.15
CA VAL A 137 -6.67 3.51 -1.19
C VAL A 137 -6.85 1.99 -1.13
N ASP A 138 -6.03 1.27 -0.36
CA ASP A 138 -6.14 -0.18 -0.19
C ASP A 138 -7.51 -0.57 0.42
N ALA A 139 -8.03 0.24 1.35
CA ALA A 139 -9.38 0.06 1.87
C ALA A 139 -10.48 0.26 0.79
N GLN A 140 -10.26 1.14 -0.18
CA GLN A 140 -11.16 1.28 -1.34
C GLN A 140 -11.07 0.07 -2.27
N HIS A 141 -9.87 -0.47 -2.51
CA HIS A 141 -9.69 -1.70 -3.28
C HIS A 141 -10.45 -2.86 -2.63
N GLN A 142 -10.29 -3.03 -1.31
CA GLN A 142 -11.02 -4.03 -0.54
C GLN A 142 -12.56 -3.85 -0.67
N ALA A 143 -13.06 -2.62 -0.53
CA ALA A 143 -14.49 -2.33 -0.65
C ALA A 143 -15.04 -2.60 -2.06
N LEU A 144 -14.29 -2.22 -3.10
CA LEU A 144 -14.65 -2.48 -4.50
C LEU A 144 -14.62 -3.97 -4.82
N ALA A 145 -13.62 -4.71 -4.34
CA ALA A 145 -13.55 -6.16 -4.52
C ALA A 145 -14.75 -6.87 -3.87
N ARG A 146 -15.12 -6.48 -2.64
CA ARG A 146 -16.33 -6.99 -1.96
C ARG A 146 -17.60 -6.67 -2.74
N HIS A 147 -17.72 -5.43 -3.25
CA HIS A 147 -18.84 -5.05 -4.10
C HIS A 147 -18.92 -5.89 -5.38
N LEU A 148 -17.79 -6.14 -6.04
CA LEU A 148 -17.70 -6.95 -7.26
C LEU A 148 -17.99 -8.45 -7.01
N LEU A 149 -17.83 -8.93 -5.78
CA LEU A 149 -18.30 -10.26 -5.33
C LEU A 149 -19.82 -10.31 -5.08
N GLY A 150 -20.51 -9.16 -5.10
CA GLY A 150 -21.90 -9.07 -4.68
C GLY A 150 -22.09 -9.16 -3.16
N GLU A 151 -21.01 -9.00 -2.38
CA GLU A 151 -21.14 -8.83 -0.94
C GLU A 151 -21.83 -7.50 -0.65
N ARG A 152 -22.58 -7.46 0.46
CA ARG A 152 -23.10 -6.18 0.95
C ARG A 152 -21.90 -5.35 1.42
N PRO A 153 -21.87 -4.03 1.14
CA PRO A 153 -20.84 -3.16 1.70
C PRO A 153 -20.72 -3.41 3.21
N ALA A 154 -19.47 -3.57 3.67
CA ALA A 154 -19.19 -3.82 5.06
C ALA A 154 -19.86 -2.73 5.91
N ASN A 155 -20.78 -3.16 6.78
CA ASN A 155 -21.56 -2.29 7.67
C ASN A 155 -21.44 -2.75 9.13
N GLU A 156 -20.57 -3.71 9.39
CA GLU A 156 -20.42 -4.42 10.66
C GLU A 156 -19.22 -3.94 11.49
N ARG A 157 -18.41 -3.02 10.95
CA ARG A 157 -17.22 -2.47 11.62
C ARG A 157 -17.15 -0.96 11.46
N ALA A 158 -16.82 -0.28 12.55
CA ALA A 158 -16.58 1.16 12.57
C ALA A 158 -15.09 1.54 12.34
N PHE A 159 -14.18 0.57 12.51
CA PHE A 159 -12.74 0.75 12.35
C PHE A 159 -12.18 -0.44 11.57
N ALA A 160 -11.16 -0.17 10.75
CA ALA A 160 -10.38 -1.22 10.09
C ALA A 160 -9.79 -2.17 11.14
N ARG A 161 -9.64 -3.46 10.78
CA ARG A 161 -9.04 -4.44 11.69
C ARG A 161 -7.55 -4.13 11.83
N TRP A 162 -7.11 -3.88 13.05
CA TRP A 162 -5.69 -3.88 13.38
C TRP A 162 -5.14 -5.31 13.21
N ARG A 163 -4.22 -5.52 12.27
CA ARG A 163 -3.74 -6.85 11.89
C ARG A 163 -2.37 -7.19 12.47
N PHE A 164 -1.48 -6.22 12.56
CA PHE A 164 -0.07 -6.44 12.87
C PHE A 164 0.39 -5.59 14.05
N PHE A 165 1.09 -6.20 15.00
CA PHE A 165 1.78 -5.47 16.07
C PHE A 165 3.18 -5.04 15.62
N ASP A 166 3.82 -5.84 14.78
CA ASP A 166 5.11 -5.59 14.16
C ASP A 166 5.04 -5.70 12.62
N LEU A 167 5.89 -4.96 11.93
CA LEU A 167 5.92 -4.95 10.47
C LEU A 167 6.47 -6.26 9.87
N LEU A 168 7.28 -7.01 10.62
CA LEU A 168 7.76 -8.32 10.19
C LEU A 168 6.62 -9.33 9.99
N GLU A 169 5.49 -9.16 10.67
CA GLU A 169 4.30 -10.00 10.48
C GLU A 169 3.69 -9.87 9.08
N VAL A 170 4.08 -8.85 8.30
CA VAL A 170 3.67 -8.70 6.90
C VAL A 170 4.31 -9.76 6.01
N GLU A 171 5.59 -10.09 6.24
CA GLU A 171 6.27 -11.17 5.50
C GLU A 171 5.59 -12.51 5.79
N ASP A 172 5.35 -12.81 7.07
CA ASP A 172 4.63 -14.03 7.48
C ASP A 172 3.25 -14.10 6.81
N ALA A 173 2.51 -13.00 6.76
CA ALA A 173 1.20 -12.96 6.11
C ALA A 173 1.26 -13.18 4.59
N LEU A 174 2.32 -12.71 3.91
CA LEU A 174 2.56 -12.98 2.50
C LEU A 174 2.94 -14.43 2.23
N PHE A 175 3.72 -15.02 3.13
CA PHE A 175 4.07 -16.43 3.10
C PHE A 175 2.81 -17.30 3.29
N ASP A 176 2.05 -17.04 4.35
CA ASP A 176 0.82 -17.78 4.69
C ASP A 176 -0.27 -17.67 3.61
N SER A 177 -0.29 -16.58 2.84
CA SER A 177 -1.21 -16.41 1.71
C SER A 177 -0.74 -17.11 0.44
N GLY A 178 0.47 -17.67 0.40
CA GLY A 178 1.02 -18.45 -0.71
C GLY A 178 1.58 -17.61 -1.85
N PHE A 179 1.81 -16.31 -1.65
CA PHE A 179 2.42 -15.45 -2.68
C PHE A 179 3.94 -15.63 -2.80
N LEU A 180 4.60 -16.18 -1.78
CA LEU A 180 6.05 -16.34 -1.74
C LEU A 180 6.52 -17.77 -2.07
N ASP A 181 5.72 -18.79 -1.77
CA ASP A 181 6.11 -20.20 -1.90
C ASP A 181 5.00 -21.12 -2.44
N GLY A 182 3.85 -20.56 -2.81
CA GLY A 182 2.63 -21.33 -3.12
C GLY A 182 2.60 -22.07 -4.45
N GLY A 183 3.68 -22.06 -5.25
CA GLY A 183 3.68 -22.69 -6.58
C GLY A 183 5.05 -22.80 -7.24
N ASP A 184 5.13 -23.67 -8.25
CA ASP A 184 6.36 -23.94 -9.02
C ASP A 184 6.63 -22.86 -10.10
N ASP A 185 5.57 -22.16 -10.54
CA ASP A 185 5.64 -21.12 -11.57
C ASP A 185 5.70 -19.74 -10.90
N LEU A 186 6.90 -19.17 -10.85
CA LEU A 186 7.12 -17.82 -10.34
C LEU A 186 6.95 -16.79 -11.45
N ILE A 187 6.25 -15.69 -11.12
CA ILE A 187 5.93 -14.62 -12.05
C ILE A 187 6.68 -13.36 -11.61
N ALA A 188 7.54 -12.86 -12.49
CA ALA A 188 8.31 -11.65 -12.22
C ALA A 188 7.39 -10.41 -12.10
N PHE A 189 7.67 -9.55 -11.12
CA PHE A 189 7.14 -8.20 -11.05
C PHE A 189 7.49 -7.41 -12.34
N PRO A 190 6.56 -6.63 -12.91
CA PRO A 190 5.23 -6.22 -12.42
C PRO A 190 4.08 -7.13 -12.88
N GLY A 191 4.37 -8.36 -13.32
CA GLY A 191 3.42 -9.25 -13.97
C GLY A 191 3.44 -9.15 -15.51
N PRO A 192 2.62 -9.97 -16.18
CA PRO A 192 2.76 -10.25 -17.62
C PRO A 192 2.24 -9.14 -18.55
N VAL A 193 1.45 -8.18 -18.04
CA VAL A 193 0.82 -7.13 -18.85
C VAL A 193 1.45 -5.77 -18.63
N ALA A 194 1.49 -4.99 -19.70
CA ALA A 194 1.77 -3.57 -19.60
C ALA A 194 0.70 -2.86 -18.75
N ARG A 195 1.17 -1.97 -17.88
CA ARG A 195 0.32 -1.12 -17.06
C ARG A 195 -0.27 0.00 -17.91
N ASN A 196 -1.46 0.44 -17.53
CA ASN A 196 -2.13 1.53 -18.21
C ASN A 196 -2.77 2.45 -17.16
N CYS A 197 -2.02 3.46 -16.75
CA CYS A 197 -2.43 4.39 -15.70
C CYS A 197 -3.25 5.57 -16.23
N ALA A 198 -3.76 5.48 -17.46
CA ALA A 198 -4.63 6.51 -18.01
C ALA A 198 -5.89 6.66 -17.15
N GLY A 199 -6.11 7.88 -16.66
CA GLY A 199 -7.23 8.23 -15.78
C GLY A 199 -7.00 7.91 -14.30
N VAL A 200 -5.80 7.48 -13.90
CA VAL A 200 -5.39 7.40 -12.50
C VAL A 200 -4.68 8.70 -12.14
N PHE A 201 -5.09 9.32 -11.04
CA PHE A 201 -4.55 10.58 -10.52
C PHE A 201 -3.99 10.35 -9.11
N GLY A 202 -3.15 11.27 -8.62
CA GLY A 202 -2.55 11.13 -7.28
C GLY A 202 -1.50 10.01 -7.18
N LEU A 203 -0.76 9.73 -8.27
CA LEU A 203 0.33 8.75 -8.29
C LEU A 203 1.61 9.23 -7.56
N VAL A 204 1.58 10.44 -7.03
CA VAL A 204 2.58 11.00 -6.14
C VAL A 204 1.82 11.41 -4.89
N PRO A 205 2.26 11.00 -3.69
CA PRO A 205 1.55 11.39 -2.48
C PRO A 205 1.64 12.89 -2.24
N GLU A 206 0.66 13.43 -1.54
CA GLU A 206 0.61 14.85 -1.16
C GLU A 206 0.56 14.95 0.36
N THR A 207 1.42 15.78 0.96
CA THR A 207 1.40 16.01 2.41
C THR A 207 0.92 17.41 2.76
N THR A 208 0.70 17.67 4.05
CA THR A 208 0.45 19.00 4.60
C THR A 208 1.55 19.99 4.18
N ASP A 209 2.81 19.55 4.13
CA ASP A 209 3.92 20.40 3.70
C ASP A 209 3.83 20.77 2.22
N ASP A 210 3.39 19.85 1.36
CA ASP A 210 3.15 20.14 -0.05
C ASP A 210 1.99 21.11 -0.23
N ALA A 211 0.89 20.90 0.51
CA ALA A 211 -0.24 21.82 0.52
C ALA A 211 0.16 23.23 0.96
N ARG A 212 1.03 23.36 1.97
CA ARG A 212 1.54 24.68 2.43
C ARG A 212 2.38 25.39 1.37
N ARG A 213 3.16 24.67 0.58
CA ARG A 213 3.98 25.27 -0.52
C ARG A 213 3.13 25.83 -1.65
N LEU A 214 1.89 25.35 -1.80
CA LEU A 214 0.94 25.78 -2.84
C LEU A 214 0.12 27.01 -2.42
N LEU A 215 0.09 27.36 -1.13
CA LEU A 215 -0.60 28.56 -0.65
C LEU A 215 0.23 29.81 -1.00
N PRO A 216 -0.39 30.89 -1.53
CA PRO A 216 0.29 32.17 -1.63
C PRO A 216 0.73 32.62 -0.23
N PRO A 217 1.87 33.35 -0.09
CA PRO A 217 2.28 33.87 1.20
C PRO A 217 1.13 34.70 1.78
N ALA A 218 0.80 34.44 3.04
CA ALA A 218 -0.23 35.20 3.73
C ALA A 218 0.13 36.69 3.62
N GLU A 219 -0.74 37.49 3.00
CA GLU A 219 -0.61 38.94 3.05
C GLU A 219 -0.66 39.31 4.53
N THR A 220 0.46 39.78 5.06
CA THR A 220 0.45 40.49 6.34
C THR A 220 -0.48 41.67 6.14
N PRO A 221 -1.59 41.78 6.90
CA PRO A 221 -2.43 42.95 6.80
C PRO A 221 -1.54 44.15 7.10
N ASP A 222 -1.43 45.07 6.13
CA ASP A 222 -0.82 46.37 6.36
C ASP A 222 -1.53 46.95 7.59
N ALA A 223 -0.77 47.20 8.65
CA ALA A 223 -1.29 47.90 9.81
C ALA A 223 -1.66 49.31 9.33
N THR A 224 -2.93 49.50 8.97
CA THR A 224 -3.47 50.83 8.71
C THR A 224 -3.11 51.71 9.91
N PRO A 225 -2.36 52.81 9.73
CA PRO A 225 -2.08 53.71 10.84
C PRO A 225 -3.42 54.15 11.41
N ALA A 226 -3.61 53.98 12.71
CA ALA A 226 -4.75 54.55 13.39
C ALA A 226 -4.72 56.06 13.15
N ALA A 227 -5.75 56.58 12.46
CA ALA A 227 -5.90 58.01 12.26
C ALA A 227 -5.94 58.65 13.66
N GLY A 228 -4.94 59.47 13.96
CA GLY A 228 -4.93 60.28 15.17
C GLY A 228 -6.11 61.24 15.14
N GLU A 229 -6.86 61.26 16.23
CA GLU A 229 -7.86 62.28 16.50
C GLU A 229 -7.14 63.61 16.84
N GLU A 230 -7.43 64.66 16.08
CA GLU A 230 -7.26 66.06 16.49
C GLU A 230 -8.63 66.69 16.78
#